data_AF-S2ZUN0-F1
#
_entry.id   AF-S2ZUN0-F1
#
_cell.length_a   1.000
_cell.length_b   1.000
_cell.length_c   1.000
_cell.angle_alpha   90.00
_cell.angle_beta   90.00
_cell.angle_gamma   90.00
#
_symmetry.space_group_name_H-M   'P 1'
#
loop_
_entity.id
_entity.type
_entity.pdbx_description
1 polymer ?
#
loop_
_entity_poly.entity_id
_entity_poly.type
_entity_poly.pdbx_seq_one_letter_code
_entity_poly.pdbx_strand_id
1 'polypeptide(L)'
;MSMKPLQFDPQVAGELVNKLIAGAQSFTPPTVNIPQQIAATPGIGRFGASLLAAAERTGKNMATVCDIAVGVATASRRSLEDMQHHDEDLGHALEVTL
;
A
#
# COMPACT_ATOMS: atom_id res chain seq x y z
N MET A 1 -30.31 11.81 -9.79
CA MET A 1 -29.16 12.37 -9.05
C MET A 1 -28.13 12.78 -10.09
N SER A 2 -27.85 14.07 -10.23
CA SER A 2 -26.86 14.58 -11.20
C SER A 2 -25.46 14.35 -10.60
N MET A 3 -24.68 13.43 -11.17
CA MET A 3 -23.26 13.33 -10.84
C MET A 3 -22.58 14.58 -11.40
N LYS A 4 -22.16 15.49 -10.51
CA LYS A 4 -21.23 16.54 -10.90
C LYS A 4 -20.01 15.85 -11.52
N PRO A 5 -19.52 16.31 -12.68
CA PRO A 5 -18.27 15.80 -13.22
C PRO A 5 -17.20 15.92 -12.13
N LEU A 6 -16.52 14.81 -11.83
CA LEU A 6 -15.37 14.77 -10.94
C LEU A 6 -14.32 15.69 -11.56
N GLN A 7 -14.25 16.94 -11.10
CA GLN A 7 -13.15 17.83 -11.46
C GLN A 7 -11.87 17.19 -10.94
N PHE A 8 -11.02 16.75 -11.84
CA PHE A 8 -9.72 16.20 -11.50
C PHE A 8 -8.81 17.35 -11.10
N ASP A 9 -8.36 17.33 -9.85
CA ASP A 9 -7.37 18.26 -9.33
C ASP A 9 -6.06 17.50 -9.10
N PRO A 10 -5.01 17.73 -9.92
CA PRO A 10 -3.75 16.99 -9.84
C PRO A 10 -2.98 17.27 -8.53
N GLN A 11 -3.17 18.44 -7.90
CA GLN A 11 -2.54 18.74 -6.61
C GLN A 11 -3.17 17.90 -5.50
N VAL A 12 -4.50 17.86 -5.45
CA VAL A 12 -5.26 17.04 -4.48
C VAL A 12 -4.97 15.55 -4.68
N ALA A 13 -4.89 15.10 -5.94
CA ALA A 13 -4.53 13.72 -6.27
C ALA A 13 -3.10 13.39 -5.79
N GLY A 14 -2.14 14.30 -5.99
CA GLY A 14 -0.76 14.15 -5.51
C GLY A 14 -0.67 14.04 -3.98
N GLU A 15 -1.40 14.90 -3.26
CA GLU A 15 -1.47 14.79 -1.79
C GLU A 15 -2.03 13.45 -1.31
N LEU A 16 -3.08 12.96 -1.98
CA LEU A 16 -3.69 11.68 -1.64
C LEU A 16 -2.72 10.51 -1.87
N VAL A 17 -2.01 10.50 -3.00
CA VAL A 17 -0.98 9.51 -3.31
C VAL A 17 0.14 9.56 -2.27
N ASN A 18 0.61 10.74 -1.89
CA ASN A 18 1.65 10.90 -0.87
C ASN A 18 1.20 10.36 0.50
N LYS A 19 -0.03 10.65 0.93
CA LYS A 19 -0.61 10.10 2.16
C LYS A 19 -0.68 8.57 2.12
N LEU A 20 -1.05 8.01 0.96
CA LEU A 20 -1.17 6.57 0.79
C LEU A 20 0.20 5.87 0.76
N ILE A 21 1.23 6.48 0.16
CA ILE A 21 2.62 6.00 0.24
C ILE A 21 3.14 6.05 1.68
N ALA A 22 2.96 7.17 2.37
CA ALA A 22 3.37 7.31 3.76
C ALA A 22 2.67 6.27 4.67
N GLY A 23 1.36 6.06 4.44
CA GLY A 23 0.61 4.99 5.08
C GLY A 23 1.21 3.61 4.83
N ALA A 24 1.45 3.25 3.56
CA ALA A 24 2.04 1.96 3.18
C ALA A 24 3.45 1.75 3.73
N GLN A 25 4.28 2.81 3.83
CA GLN A 25 5.61 2.74 4.44
C GLN A 25 5.56 2.63 5.97
N SER A 26 4.52 3.18 6.60
CA SER A 26 4.31 3.06 8.05
C SER A 26 3.82 1.67 8.47
N PHE A 27 3.34 0.85 7.52
CA PHE A 27 3.10 -0.58 7.73
C PHE A 27 4.43 -1.32 7.88
N THR A 28 5.02 -1.20 9.07
CA THR A 28 6.00 -2.18 9.52
C THR A 28 5.22 -3.40 9.97
N PRO A 29 5.49 -4.61 9.47
CA PRO A 29 4.95 -5.80 10.09
C PRO A 29 5.35 -5.71 11.56
N PRO A 30 4.40 -5.78 12.52
CA PRO A 30 4.80 -5.83 13.91
C PRO A 30 5.83 -6.94 14.04
N THR A 31 6.97 -6.65 14.64
CA THR A 31 7.96 -7.67 15.02
C THR A 31 7.33 -8.45 16.17
N VAL A 32 6.36 -9.27 15.79
CA VAL A 32 5.59 -10.09 16.70
C VAL A 32 6.57 -11.15 17.16
N ASN A 33 7.20 -10.93 18.32
CA ASN A 33 8.17 -11.87 18.86
C ASN A 33 7.53 -13.15 19.46
N ILE A 34 6.25 -13.36 19.15
CA ILE A 34 5.43 -14.47 19.63
C ILE A 34 6.06 -15.83 19.25
N PRO A 35 6.59 -16.07 18.04
CA PRO A 35 7.27 -17.33 17.73
C PRO A 35 8.43 -17.66 18.69
N GLN A 36 9.26 -16.67 19.04
CA GLN A 36 10.37 -16.87 19.98
C GLN A 36 9.87 -17.08 21.40
N GLN A 37 8.82 -16.34 21.82
CA GLN A 37 8.20 -16.51 23.13
C GLN A 37 7.54 -17.90 23.30
N ILE A 38 6.89 -18.40 22.25
CA ILE A 38 6.29 -19.74 22.23
C ILE A 38 7.39 -20.80 22.28
N ALA A 39 8.42 -20.67 21.44
CA ALA A 39 9.55 -21.61 21.45
C ALA A 39 10.29 -21.65 22.79
N ALA A 40 10.33 -20.53 23.51
CA ALA A 40 10.96 -20.41 24.82
C ALA A 40 10.10 -20.94 25.98
N THR A 41 8.84 -21.32 25.75
CA THR A 41 7.93 -21.78 26.80
C THR A 41 8.00 -23.32 26.95
N PRO A 42 8.51 -23.86 28.06
CA PRO A 42 8.60 -25.31 28.26
C PRO A 42 7.22 -25.94 28.48
N GLY A 43 7.05 -27.20 28.09
CA GLY A 43 5.90 -28.03 28.49
C GLY A 43 4.59 -27.84 27.70
N ILE A 44 4.54 -26.96 26.70
CA ILE A 44 3.31 -26.68 25.93
C ILE A 44 3.03 -27.65 24.77
N GLY A 45 3.98 -28.55 24.44
CA GLY A 45 3.77 -29.68 23.53
C GLY A 45 3.09 -29.32 22.19
N ARG A 46 2.06 -30.09 21.81
CA ARG A 46 1.29 -29.87 20.56
C ARG A 46 0.58 -28.52 20.50
N PHE A 47 0.11 -28.00 21.63
CA PHE A 47 -0.51 -26.67 21.67
C PHE A 47 0.47 -25.58 21.25
N GLY A 48 1.71 -25.65 21.76
CA GLY A 48 2.79 -24.74 21.35
C GLY A 48 3.09 -24.80 19.85
N ALA A 49 3.14 -26.01 19.27
CA ALA A 49 3.32 -26.17 17.83
C ALA A 49 2.18 -25.56 16.99
N SER A 50 0.92 -25.76 17.41
CA SER A 50 -0.24 -25.15 16.74
C SER A 50 -0.24 -23.62 16.86
N LEU A 51 0.14 -23.09 18.03
CA LEU A 51 0.22 -21.66 18.27
C LEU A 51 1.36 -21.02 17.47
N LEU A 52 2.51 -21.69 17.36
CA LEU A 52 3.63 -21.26 16.51
C LEU A 52 3.21 -21.19 15.04
N ALA A 53 2.55 -22.23 14.52
CA ALA A 53 2.05 -22.25 13.15
C ALA A 53 1.01 -21.15 12.88
N ALA A 54 0.17 -20.84 13.87
CA ALA A 54 -0.77 -19.72 13.78
C ALA A 54 -0.05 -18.37 13.76
N ALA A 55 0.96 -18.17 14.62
CA ALA A 55 1.76 -16.95 14.66
C ALA A 55 2.53 -16.72 13.36
N GLU A 56 3.15 -17.76 12.80
CA GLU A 56 3.82 -17.70 11.50
C GLU A 56 2.85 -17.34 10.36
N ARG A 57 1.65 -17.93 10.37
CA ARG A 57 0.61 -17.62 9.37
C ARG A 57 0.15 -16.18 9.47
N THR A 58 -0.07 -15.67 10.68
CA THR A 58 -0.42 -14.26 10.91
C THR A 58 0.68 -13.33 10.40
N GLY A 59 1.94 -13.64 10.67
CA GLY A 59 3.08 -12.89 10.15
C GLY A 59 3.11 -12.84 8.62
N LYS A 60 2.91 -13.98 7.96
CA LYS A 60 2.82 -14.06 6.49
C LYS A 60 1.67 -13.24 5.92
N ASN A 61 0.47 -13.37 6.51
CA ASN A 61 -0.71 -12.63 6.06
C ASN A 61 -0.50 -11.12 6.21
N MET A 62 0.13 -10.67 7.29
CA MET A 62 0.42 -9.26 7.49
C MET A 62 1.43 -8.74 6.45
N ALA A 63 2.47 -9.52 6.15
CA ALA A 63 3.42 -9.17 5.09
C ALA A 63 2.70 -8.99 3.74
N THR A 64 1.79 -9.90 3.38
CA THR A 64 0.97 -9.78 2.17
C THR A 64 0.13 -8.49 2.14
N VAL A 65 -0.48 -8.11 3.26
CA VAL A 65 -1.25 -6.85 3.34
C VAL A 65 -0.33 -5.64 3.14
N CYS A 66 0.87 -5.65 3.72
CA CYS A 66 1.86 -4.58 3.52
C CYS A 66 2.26 -4.48 2.04
N ASP A 67 2.55 -5.61 1.39
CA ASP A 67 2.92 -5.66 -0.02
C ASP A 67 1.80 -5.11 -0.93
N ILE A 68 0.54 -5.46 -0.64
CA ILE A 68 -0.63 -4.94 -1.36
C ILE A 68 -0.72 -3.41 -1.19
N ALA A 69 -0.56 -2.90 0.04
CA ALA A 69 -0.61 -1.46 0.30
C ALA A 69 0.48 -0.70 -0.48
N VAL A 70 1.71 -1.22 -0.49
CA VAL A 70 2.83 -0.65 -1.27
C VAL A 70 2.55 -0.74 -2.78
N GLY A 71 1.97 -1.85 -3.25
CA GLY A 71 1.58 -2.03 -4.64
C GLY A 71 0.55 -1.01 -5.11
N VAL A 72 -0.52 -0.82 -4.33
CA VAL A 72 -1.54 0.22 -4.60
C VAL A 72 -0.89 1.60 -4.62
N ALA A 73 -0.03 1.92 -3.65
CA ALA A 73 0.65 3.20 -3.58
C ALA A 73 1.54 3.51 -4.78
N THR A 74 2.25 2.49 -5.26
CA THR A 74 3.12 2.60 -6.43
C THR A 74 2.30 2.74 -7.71
N ALA A 75 1.23 1.95 -7.86
CA ALA A 75 0.34 2.03 -9.01
C ALA A 75 -0.39 3.38 -9.09
N SER A 76 -0.88 3.92 -7.96
CA SER A 76 -1.53 5.22 -7.93
C SER A 76 -0.58 6.36 -8.30
N ARG A 77 0.70 6.28 -7.89
CA ARG A 77 1.71 7.26 -8.30
C ARG A 77 1.99 7.23 -9.79
N ARG A 78 2.22 6.04 -10.35
CA ARG A 78 2.45 5.87 -11.78
C ARG A 78 1.26 6.41 -12.58
N SER A 79 0.03 6.07 -12.17
CA SER A 79 -1.17 6.57 -12.83
C SER A 79 -1.28 8.09 -12.79
N LEU A 80 -0.82 8.75 -11.71
CA LEU A 80 -0.80 10.21 -11.61
C LEU A 80 0.27 10.81 -12.54
N GLU A 81 1.46 10.22 -12.58
CA GLU A 81 2.53 10.61 -13.50
C GLU A 81 2.09 10.48 -14.95
N ASP A 82 1.45 9.36 -15.32
CA ASP A 82 0.93 9.11 -16.68
C ASP A 82 -0.12 10.17 -17.09
N MET A 83 -1.01 10.55 -16.17
CA MET A 83 -2.00 11.61 -16.42
C MET A 83 -1.35 12.98 -16.62
N GLN A 84 -0.32 13.32 -15.84
CA GLN A 84 0.41 14.58 -15.98
C GLN A 84 1.15 14.69 -17.31
N HIS A 85 1.83 13.62 -17.74
CA HIS A 85 2.51 13.61 -19.04
C HIS A 85 1.53 13.73 -20.21
N HIS A 86 0.36 13.07 -20.14
CA HIS A 86 -0.65 13.21 -21.17
C HIS A 86 -1.23 14.63 -21.29
N ASP A 87 -1.40 15.34 -20.17
CA ASP A 87 -1.84 16.74 -20.17
C ASP A 87 -0.76 17.67 -20.75
N GLU A 88 0.52 17.42 -20.45
CA GLU A 88 1.65 18.18 -21.03
C GLU A 88 1.78 17.98 -22.55
N ASP A 89 1.66 16.74 -23.03
CA ASP A 89 1.69 16.41 -24.46
C ASP A 89 0.52 17.07 -25.22
N LEU A 90 -0.68 17.07 -24.64
CA LEU A 90 -1.84 17.75 -25.20
C LEU A 90 -1.66 19.27 -25.23
N GLY A 91 -1.13 19.85 -24.16
CA GLY A 91 -0.80 21.29 -24.11
C GLY A 91 0.20 21.68 -25.19
N HIS A 92 1.27 20.89 -25.34
CA HIS A 92 2.30 21.16 -26.34
C HIS A 92 1.79 20.98 -27.78
N ALA A 93 0.97 19.94 -28.03
CA ALA A 93 0.34 19.73 -29.34
C ALA A 93 -0.58 20.90 -29.73
N LEU A 94 -1.31 21.48 -28.76
CA LEU A 94 -2.16 22.65 -28.98
C LEU A 94 -1.34 23.92 -29.26
N GLU A 95 -0.22 24.12 -28.55
CA GLU A 95 0.68 25.26 -28.78
C GLU A 95 1.36 25.22 -30.14
N VAL A 96 1.68 24.05 -30.68
CA VAL A 96 2.33 23.89 -32.00
C VAL A 96 1.33 24.01 -33.17
N THR A 97 0.03 23.83 -32.90
CA THR A 97 -1.03 23.88 -33.92
C THR A 97 -1.64 25.29 -34.07
N LEU A 98 -1.35 26.21 -33.14
CA LEU A 98 -1.75 27.63 -33.16
C LEU A 98 -0.66 28.51 -33.79
#